data_AF-A0A0R2WVG0-F1
#
_entry.id   AF-A0A0R2WVG0-F1
#
_cell.length_a   1.000
_cell.length_b   1.000
_cell.length_c   1.000
_cell.angle_alpha   90.00
_cell.angle_beta   90.00
_cell.angle_gamma   90.00
#
_symmetry.space_group_name_H-M   'P 1'
#
loop_
_entity.id
_entity.type
_entity.pdbx_description
1 polymer ?
#
loop_
_entity_poly.entity_id
_entity_poly.type
_entity_poly.pdbx_seq_one_letter_code
_entity_poly.pdbx_strand_id
1 'polypeptide(L)'
;MIQKIWYQSVKLFLKIGLHFYAQKIIIKGRKNIPKKGAVLFAVNHPNALMDPLFVTTFNPRENHFLVRADVFKKPLIRKFLSSLNLMPIFRIRDGIKQLSNNDEVFEKCFEILKKQQTLIIFPQGGHSRMRTIQPLSKGFTRIVFGALERFPELEILVIPVGITYQNSSVYPSKVCIQFGEVIDAKAIYESTIPAKAILLLKEKVSTQLQKLTVHIPNDEHYTTTLIKLNNANVDFTNVDLVNKMIAENTIPNSKNTPIDYLKPLYYLILLNSIFPYLIWKRFSKNIGEIEFIDTMKFSINLIGFPIFYGLQATILIFFLGTKVGLMYFFASIFIVLFYTKSTQISAENSQNLKVSKET
;
A
#
# COMPACT_ATOMS: atom_id res chain seq x y z
N MET A 1 12.73 22.13 -11.01
CA MET A 1 12.41 22.62 -9.64
C MET A 1 10.92 22.49 -9.30
N ILE A 2 10.00 23.04 -10.10
CA ILE A 2 8.55 23.03 -9.83
C ILE A 2 7.96 21.61 -9.68
N GLN A 3 8.27 20.69 -10.61
CA GLN A 3 7.77 19.32 -10.54
C GLN A 3 8.20 18.59 -9.26
N LYS A 4 9.44 18.84 -8.80
CA LYS A 4 9.96 18.29 -7.54
C LYS A 4 9.22 18.87 -6.34
N ILE A 5 9.01 20.19 -6.30
CA ILE A 5 8.21 20.83 -5.25
C ILE A 5 6.80 20.23 -5.23
N TRP A 6 6.14 20.13 -6.38
CA TRP A 6 4.82 19.52 -6.51
C TRP A 6 4.78 18.08 -5.96
N TYR A 7 5.70 17.22 -6.40
CA TYR A 7 5.79 15.84 -5.92
C TYR A 7 5.98 15.77 -4.39
N GLN A 8 6.89 16.59 -3.84
CA GLN A 8 7.15 16.61 -2.40
C GLN A 8 5.95 17.17 -1.60
N SER A 9 5.24 18.17 -2.13
CA SER A 9 4.02 18.70 -1.52
C SER A 9 2.90 17.66 -1.47
N VAL A 10 2.69 16.93 -2.57
CA VAL A 10 1.70 15.83 -2.62
C VAL A 10 2.11 14.71 -1.66
N LYS A 11 3.40 14.36 -1.62
CA LYS A 11 3.92 13.37 -0.66
C LYS A 11 3.74 13.80 0.80
N LEU A 12 3.95 15.08 1.12
CA LEU A 12 3.72 15.63 2.45
C LEU A 12 2.23 15.58 2.82
N PHE A 13 1.35 15.99 1.90
CA PHE A 13 -0.10 15.90 2.07
C PHE A 13 -0.55 14.47 2.35
N LEU A 14 -0.07 13.49 1.56
CA LEU A 14 -0.32 12.07 1.80
C LEU A 14 0.23 11.61 3.14
N LYS A 15 1.42 12.05 3.53
CA LYS A 15 2.01 11.72 4.84
C LYS A 15 1.14 12.18 6.01
N ILE A 16 0.63 13.40 5.94
CA ILE A 16 -0.30 13.95 6.94
C ILE A 16 -1.59 13.13 6.94
N GLY A 17 -2.18 12.90 5.77
CA GLY A 17 -3.38 12.08 5.63
C GLY A 17 -3.23 10.69 6.24
N LEU A 18 -2.17 9.98 5.87
CA LEU A 18 -1.87 8.64 6.40
C LEU A 18 -1.62 8.67 7.91
N HIS A 19 -1.13 9.77 8.46
CA HIS A 19 -0.99 9.95 9.90
C HIS A 19 -2.36 10.03 10.62
N PHE A 20 -3.36 10.66 10.02
CA PHE A 20 -4.75 10.67 10.53
C PHE A 20 -5.51 9.38 10.22
N TYR A 21 -5.02 8.54 9.29
CA TYR A 21 -5.67 7.28 8.93
C TYR A 21 -5.13 6.07 9.71
N ALA A 22 -3.83 6.05 10.00
CA ALA A 22 -3.17 4.93 10.62
C ALA A 22 -2.90 5.15 12.11
N GLN A 23 -3.28 4.18 12.94
CA GLN A 23 -2.90 4.10 14.35
C GLN A 23 -1.37 4.01 14.48
N LYS A 24 -0.76 3.06 13.76
CA LYS A 24 0.70 2.86 13.74
C LYS A 24 1.19 2.52 12.34
N ILE A 25 2.31 3.13 11.97
CA ILE A 25 3.05 2.85 10.74
C ILE A 25 4.44 2.40 11.16
N ILE A 26 4.74 1.12 10.95
CA ILE A 26 6.03 0.51 11.27
C ILE A 26 6.85 0.45 9.99
N ILE A 27 8.08 0.95 10.03
CA ILE A 27 8.99 0.95 8.89
C ILE A 27 10.26 0.20 9.30
N LYS A 28 10.57 -0.89 8.60
CA LYS A 28 11.79 -1.69 8.80
C LYS A 28 12.62 -1.72 7.52
N GLY A 29 13.93 -1.95 7.65
CA GLY A 29 14.83 -2.12 6.51
C GLY A 29 15.10 -0.86 5.67
N ARG A 30 14.65 0.33 6.10
CA ARG A 30 14.87 1.59 5.35
C ARG A 30 16.36 1.87 5.05
N LYS A 31 17.27 1.37 5.89
CA LYS A 31 18.73 1.45 5.70
C LYS A 31 19.24 0.70 4.46
N ASN A 32 18.48 -0.28 3.96
CA ASN A 32 18.83 -1.08 2.78
C ASN A 32 18.59 -0.28 1.48
N ILE A 33 17.91 0.86 1.55
CA ILE A 33 17.60 1.67 0.37
C ILE A 33 18.84 2.49 0.00
N PRO A 34 19.47 2.24 -1.15
CA PRO A 34 20.65 2.99 -1.58
C PRO A 34 20.27 4.43 -1.88
N LYS A 35 21.17 5.38 -1.59
CA LYS A 35 20.92 6.82 -1.82
C LYS A 35 20.97 7.21 -3.31
N LYS A 36 21.72 6.46 -4.12
CA LYS A 36 21.95 6.68 -5.57
C LYS A 36 21.84 5.34 -6.33
N GLY A 37 22.03 5.35 -7.64
CA GLY A 37 21.92 4.16 -8.49
C GLY A 37 20.49 3.78 -8.86
N ALA A 38 20.30 2.98 -9.91
CA ALA A 38 18.98 2.55 -10.38
C ALA A 38 18.36 1.55 -9.41
N VAL A 39 17.09 1.75 -9.02
CA VAL A 39 16.40 0.87 -8.08
C VAL A 39 15.02 0.48 -8.58
N LEU A 40 14.71 -0.80 -8.59
CA LEU A 40 13.35 -1.30 -8.77
C LEU A 40 12.83 -1.87 -7.44
N PHE A 41 11.78 -1.27 -6.89
CA PHE A 41 11.07 -1.81 -5.74
C PHE A 41 9.98 -2.76 -6.22
N ALA A 42 10.05 -4.01 -5.76
CA ALA A 42 9.08 -5.06 -6.06
C ALA A 42 8.19 -5.28 -4.82
N VAL A 43 6.95 -4.79 -4.84
CA VAL A 43 6.08 -4.71 -3.65
C VAL A 43 4.96 -5.75 -3.73
N ASN A 44 4.64 -6.47 -2.65
CA ASN A 44 3.39 -7.22 -2.59
C ASN A 44 2.18 -6.28 -2.58
N HIS A 45 0.99 -6.76 -2.95
CA HIS A 45 -0.19 -5.91 -3.17
C HIS A 45 -1.43 -6.38 -2.39
N PRO A 46 -1.46 -6.34 -1.05
CA PRO A 46 -2.58 -6.84 -0.25
C PRO A 46 -3.79 -5.90 -0.17
N ASN A 47 -3.63 -4.67 -0.61
CA ASN A 47 -4.68 -3.67 -0.72
C ASN A 47 -4.67 -3.11 -2.15
N ALA A 48 -5.49 -2.09 -2.41
CA ALA A 48 -5.45 -1.37 -3.68
C ALA A 48 -4.51 -0.17 -3.57
N LEU A 49 -5.01 1.04 -3.77
CA LEU A 49 -4.22 2.27 -3.79
C LEU A 49 -3.48 2.55 -2.47
N MET A 50 -3.92 2.01 -1.34
CA MET A 50 -3.25 2.22 -0.06
C MET A 50 -1.79 1.73 -0.08
N ASP A 51 -1.50 0.62 -0.77
CA ASP A 51 -0.14 0.07 -0.82
C ASP A 51 0.88 1.05 -1.42
N PRO A 52 0.68 1.56 -2.67
CA PRO A 52 1.61 2.54 -3.22
C PRO A 52 1.64 3.85 -2.43
N LEU A 53 0.53 4.28 -1.80
CA LEU A 53 0.53 5.49 -0.97
C LEU A 53 1.42 5.34 0.27
N PHE A 54 1.35 4.21 0.97
CA PHE A 54 2.23 3.92 2.08
C PHE A 54 3.69 3.82 1.62
N VAL A 55 3.98 2.98 0.62
CA VAL A 55 5.36 2.78 0.16
C VAL A 55 5.97 4.09 -0.35
N THR A 56 5.26 4.86 -1.18
CA THR A 56 5.81 6.11 -1.73
C THR A 56 6.12 7.15 -0.65
N THR A 57 5.25 7.23 0.35
CA THR A 57 5.35 8.21 1.44
C THR A 57 6.58 7.94 2.32
N PHE A 58 6.85 6.67 2.59
CA PHE A 58 7.91 6.25 3.52
C PHE A 58 9.21 5.80 2.84
N ASN A 59 9.22 5.71 1.51
CA ASN A 59 10.43 5.58 0.71
C ASN A 59 11.15 6.94 0.63
N PRO A 60 12.46 7.07 0.94
CA PRO A 60 13.18 8.34 0.86
C PRO A 60 13.37 8.86 -0.58
N ARG A 61 13.19 8.02 -1.61
CA ARG A 61 13.43 8.37 -3.01
C ARG A 61 12.15 8.82 -3.71
N GLU A 62 12.33 9.52 -4.83
CA GLU A 62 11.24 9.82 -5.77
C GLU A 62 10.98 8.58 -6.64
N ASN A 63 9.70 8.21 -6.71
CA ASN A 63 9.24 6.94 -7.24
C ASN A 63 8.46 7.14 -8.53
N HIS A 64 8.76 6.32 -9.53
CA HIS A 64 7.94 6.16 -10.73
C HIS A 64 7.14 4.86 -10.59
N PHE A 65 5.86 4.88 -10.98
CA PHE A 65 4.97 3.73 -10.79
C PHE A 65 4.42 3.23 -12.10
N LEU A 66 4.27 1.92 -12.19
CA LEU A 66 3.40 1.29 -13.20
C LEU A 66 2.02 1.03 -12.59
N VAL A 67 1.01 1.65 -13.18
CA VAL A 67 -0.38 1.61 -12.70
C VAL A 67 -1.27 1.11 -13.83
N ARG A 68 -2.33 0.38 -13.49
CA ARG A 68 -3.27 -0.17 -14.48
C ARG A 68 -3.76 0.92 -15.45
N ALA A 69 -3.74 0.61 -16.75
CA ALA A 69 -4.08 1.58 -17.80
C ALA A 69 -5.53 2.12 -17.70
N ASP A 70 -6.46 1.34 -17.14
CA ASP A 70 -7.87 1.74 -16.99
C ASP A 70 -8.08 2.95 -16.07
N VAL A 71 -7.13 3.24 -15.18
CA VAL A 71 -7.14 4.43 -14.32
C VAL A 71 -6.88 5.72 -15.13
N PHE A 72 -6.21 5.62 -16.28
CA PHE A 72 -5.82 6.77 -17.12
C PHE A 72 -6.84 7.13 -18.22
N LYS A 73 -8.07 6.61 -18.14
CA LYS A 73 -9.13 6.85 -19.14
C LYS A 73 -9.51 8.33 -19.28
N LYS A 74 -9.60 9.07 -18.17
CA LYS A 74 -9.99 10.50 -18.20
C LYS A 74 -8.76 11.40 -18.41
N PRO A 75 -8.77 12.37 -19.35
CA PRO A 75 -7.60 13.21 -19.65
C PRO A 75 -7.06 13.99 -18.45
N LEU A 76 -7.94 14.53 -17.59
CA LEU A 76 -7.52 15.27 -16.40
C LEU A 76 -6.84 14.36 -15.38
N ILE A 77 -7.39 13.16 -15.15
CA ILE A 77 -6.79 12.15 -14.26
C ILE A 77 -5.44 11.72 -14.83
N ARG A 78 -5.34 11.47 -16.14
CA ARG A 78 -4.08 11.11 -16.81
C ARG A 78 -3.01 12.18 -16.59
N LYS A 79 -3.33 13.46 -16.81
CA LYS A 79 -2.39 14.57 -16.59
C LYS A 79 -1.93 14.63 -15.13
N PHE A 80 -2.86 14.51 -14.19
CA PHE A 80 -2.54 14.50 -12.75
C PHE A 80 -1.63 13.33 -12.36
N LEU A 81 -1.97 12.09 -12.73
CA LEU A 81 -1.16 10.91 -12.41
C LEU A 81 0.24 10.99 -13.06
N SER A 82 0.31 11.44 -14.31
CA SER A 82 1.59 11.61 -15.02
C SER A 82 2.48 12.66 -14.34
N SER A 83 1.88 13.74 -13.78
CA SER A 83 2.63 14.76 -13.01
C SER A 83 3.28 14.20 -11.73
N LEU A 84 2.79 13.04 -11.27
CA LEU A 84 3.27 12.32 -10.09
C LEU A 84 4.14 11.11 -10.45
N ASN A 85 4.64 11.04 -11.68
CA ASN A 85 5.49 9.96 -12.20
C ASN A 85 4.80 8.59 -12.29
N LEU A 86 3.47 8.55 -12.44
CA LEU A 86 2.72 7.32 -12.69
C LEU A 86 2.56 7.11 -14.20
N MET A 87 2.82 5.90 -14.66
CA MET A 87 2.71 5.47 -16.06
C MET A 87 1.72 4.31 -16.19
N PRO A 88 0.93 4.25 -17.28
CA PRO A 88 0.01 3.15 -17.52
C PRO A 88 0.77 1.86 -17.86
N ILE A 89 0.26 0.72 -17.40
CA ILE A 89 0.66 -0.61 -17.86
C ILE A 89 -0.59 -1.40 -18.29
N PHE A 90 -0.51 -2.05 -19.45
CA PHE A 90 -1.61 -2.76 -20.07
C PHE A 90 -1.48 -4.27 -19.80
N ARG A 91 -2.59 -4.89 -19.41
CA ARG A 91 -2.68 -6.35 -19.19
C ARG A 91 -3.54 -6.99 -20.26
N ILE A 92 -3.46 -8.31 -20.36
CA ILE A 92 -4.23 -9.11 -21.33
C ILE A 92 -5.73 -8.79 -21.23
N ARG A 93 -6.25 -8.66 -20.00
CA ARG A 93 -7.66 -8.33 -19.73
C ARG A 93 -8.09 -6.93 -20.17
N ASP A 94 -7.14 -6.03 -20.40
CA ASP A 94 -7.41 -4.68 -20.90
C ASP A 94 -7.51 -4.67 -22.45
N GLY A 95 -7.29 -5.85 -23.09
CA GLY A 95 -7.37 -6.10 -24.52
C GLY A 95 -6.01 -6.43 -25.11
N ILE A 96 -5.89 -7.58 -25.79
CA ILE A 96 -4.63 -8.07 -26.37
C ILE A 96 -3.98 -7.03 -27.30
N LYS A 97 -4.79 -6.32 -28.10
CA LYS A 97 -4.32 -5.26 -29.00
C LYS A 97 -3.66 -4.09 -28.27
N GLN A 98 -3.98 -3.85 -26.99
CA GLN A 98 -3.36 -2.79 -26.21
C GLN A 98 -2.00 -3.19 -25.62
N LEU A 99 -1.62 -4.47 -25.69
CA LEU A 99 -0.34 -4.94 -25.14
C LEU A 99 0.86 -4.37 -25.88
N SER A 100 0.74 -4.03 -27.17
CA SER A 100 1.81 -3.37 -27.94
C SER A 100 2.15 -1.99 -27.38
N ASN A 101 1.22 -1.33 -26.69
CA ASN A 101 1.51 -0.05 -26.02
C ASN A 101 2.49 -0.23 -24.84
N ASN A 102 2.73 -1.45 -24.36
CA ASN A 102 3.70 -1.68 -23.30
C ASN A 102 5.14 -1.49 -23.78
N ASP A 103 5.43 -1.57 -25.08
CA ASP A 103 6.80 -1.40 -25.59
C ASP A 103 7.31 0.02 -25.29
N GLU A 104 6.49 1.04 -25.56
CA GLU A 104 6.80 2.44 -25.20
C GLU A 104 6.95 2.63 -23.67
N VAL A 105 6.15 1.90 -22.89
CA VAL A 105 6.22 1.95 -21.42
C VAL A 105 7.51 1.31 -20.92
N PHE A 106 7.96 0.22 -21.53
CA PHE A 106 9.23 -0.42 -21.20
C PHE A 106 10.42 0.45 -21.57
N GLU A 107 10.41 1.09 -22.75
CA GLU A 107 11.44 2.07 -23.13
C GLU A 107 11.55 3.22 -22.11
N LYS A 108 10.41 3.74 -21.64
CA LYS A 108 10.39 4.76 -20.57
C LYS A 108 10.99 4.21 -19.27
N CYS A 109 10.67 2.97 -18.90
CA CYS A 109 11.25 2.32 -17.72
C CYS A 109 12.78 2.19 -17.85
N PHE A 110 13.30 1.79 -19.02
CA PHE A 110 14.72 1.67 -19.26
C PHE A 110 15.43 3.01 -19.11
N GLU A 111 14.89 4.08 -19.69
CA GLU A 111 15.45 5.43 -19.56
C GLU A 111 15.38 5.99 -18.14
N ILE A 112 14.34 5.65 -17.35
CA ILE A 112 14.27 5.99 -15.92
C ILE A 112 15.40 5.30 -15.14
N LEU A 113 15.62 4.00 -15.38
CA LEU A 113 16.68 3.25 -14.72
C LEU A 113 18.06 3.75 -15.14
N LYS A 114 18.28 4.03 -16.42
CA LYS A 114 19.52 4.66 -16.94
C LYS A 114 19.84 5.99 -16.24
N LYS A 115 18.81 6.79 -15.92
CA LYS A 115 18.94 8.04 -15.14
C LYS A 115 19.17 7.79 -13.64
N GLN A 116 19.42 6.55 -13.22
CA GLN A 116 19.60 6.12 -11.83
C GLN A 116 18.43 6.48 -10.92
N GLN A 117 17.22 6.52 -11.49
CA GLN A 117 15.99 6.80 -10.76
C GLN A 117 15.35 5.49 -10.27
N THR A 118 14.16 5.61 -9.67
CA THR A 118 13.48 4.46 -9.08
C THR A 118 12.16 4.13 -9.77
N LEU A 119 11.91 2.84 -9.89
CA LEU A 119 10.63 2.27 -10.32
C LEU A 119 10.01 1.50 -9.16
N ILE A 120 8.69 1.55 -9.04
CA ILE A 120 7.90 0.71 -8.16
C ILE A 120 6.93 -0.10 -9.00
N ILE A 121 6.93 -1.41 -8.77
CA ILE A 121 6.03 -2.34 -9.43
C ILE A 121 5.47 -3.34 -8.42
N PHE A 122 4.25 -3.78 -8.69
CA PHE A 122 3.58 -4.85 -7.96
C PHE A 122 3.66 -6.12 -8.82
N PRO A 123 4.72 -6.94 -8.66
CA PRO A 123 5.05 -8.00 -9.60
C PRO A 123 3.99 -9.10 -9.70
N GLN A 124 3.07 -9.21 -8.73
CA GLN A 124 1.95 -10.16 -8.75
C GLN A 124 0.91 -9.85 -9.84
N GLY A 125 0.85 -8.60 -10.34
CA GLY A 125 -0.04 -8.19 -11.44
C GLY A 125 -1.52 -7.96 -11.05
N GLY A 126 -1.87 -8.24 -9.80
CA GLY A 126 -3.15 -7.96 -9.17
C GLY A 126 -2.96 -7.70 -7.67
N HIS A 127 -4.05 -7.40 -6.98
CA HIS A 127 -4.08 -7.30 -5.52
C HIS A 127 -4.77 -8.53 -4.92
N SER A 128 -4.35 -8.91 -3.72
CA SER A 128 -4.97 -10.02 -2.98
C SER A 128 -4.76 -9.86 -1.49
N ARG A 129 -5.85 -9.87 -0.73
CA ARG A 129 -5.81 -9.87 0.74
C ARG A 129 -5.25 -11.16 1.35
N MET A 130 -5.03 -12.20 0.54
CA MET A 130 -4.44 -13.43 1.03
C MET A 130 -3.07 -13.16 1.64
N ARG A 131 -2.79 -13.82 2.76
CA ARG A 131 -1.46 -13.79 3.39
C ARG A 131 -0.49 -14.73 2.68
N THR A 132 -0.61 -14.86 1.36
CA THR A 132 0.22 -15.71 0.51
C THR A 132 0.82 -14.86 -0.59
N ILE A 133 2.14 -14.94 -0.77
CA ILE A 133 2.78 -14.37 -1.95
C ILE A 133 2.42 -15.21 -3.17
N GLN A 134 1.51 -14.68 -3.98
CA GLN A 134 1.12 -15.25 -5.26
C GLN A 134 2.29 -15.28 -6.27
N PRO A 135 2.21 -16.14 -7.31
CA PRO A 135 3.22 -16.19 -8.36
C PRO A 135 3.51 -14.81 -8.99
N LEU A 136 4.79 -14.49 -9.13
CA LEU A 136 5.21 -13.23 -9.74
C LEU A 136 5.10 -13.31 -11.26
N SER A 137 4.68 -12.22 -11.90
CA SER A 137 4.73 -12.03 -13.36
C SER A 137 6.17 -11.86 -13.85
N LYS A 138 6.39 -12.05 -15.16
CA LYS A 138 7.68 -11.77 -15.82
C LYS A 138 7.86 -10.27 -16.17
N GLY A 139 6.88 -9.42 -15.86
CA GLY A 139 6.89 -8.01 -16.30
C GLY A 139 8.06 -7.22 -15.73
N PHE A 140 8.31 -7.34 -14.41
CA PHE A 140 9.41 -6.62 -13.78
C PHE A 140 10.79 -7.13 -14.23
N THR A 141 10.96 -8.43 -14.49
CA THR A 141 12.23 -8.97 -14.99
C THR A 141 12.53 -8.48 -16.41
N ARG A 142 11.50 -8.32 -17.26
CA ARG A 142 11.66 -7.70 -18.59
C ARG A 142 12.13 -6.25 -18.50
N ILE A 143 11.60 -5.49 -17.54
CA ILE A 143 12.05 -4.11 -17.29
C ILE A 143 13.52 -4.07 -16.89
N VAL A 144 13.90 -4.90 -15.91
CA VAL A 144 15.25 -4.92 -15.36
C VAL A 144 16.26 -5.41 -16.40
N PHE A 145 16.02 -6.56 -17.00
CA PHE A 145 16.96 -7.16 -17.95
C PHE A 145 16.98 -6.47 -19.30
N GLY A 146 15.86 -5.92 -19.77
CA GLY A 146 15.85 -5.09 -20.98
C GLY A 146 16.66 -3.80 -20.80
N ALA A 147 16.64 -3.19 -19.61
CA ALA A 147 17.50 -2.05 -19.31
C ALA A 147 18.99 -2.43 -19.29
N LEU A 148 19.34 -3.59 -18.73
CA LEU A 148 20.73 -4.09 -18.72
C LEU A 148 21.21 -4.46 -20.13
N GLU A 149 20.36 -5.05 -20.95
CA GLU A 149 20.65 -5.36 -22.35
C GLU A 149 20.91 -4.08 -23.15
N ARG A 150 20.11 -3.03 -22.92
CA ARG A 150 20.26 -1.74 -23.59
C ARG A 150 21.45 -0.93 -23.09
N PHE A 151 21.78 -1.07 -21.81
CA PHE A 151 22.83 -0.32 -21.12
C PHE A 151 23.70 -1.28 -20.27
N PRO A 152 24.69 -1.96 -20.86
CA PRO A 152 25.49 -2.99 -20.17
C PRO A 152 26.23 -2.49 -18.92
N GLU A 153 26.61 -1.21 -18.90
CA GLU A 153 27.28 -0.58 -17.75
C GLU A 153 26.32 -0.19 -16.61
N LEU A 154 25.01 -0.36 -16.79
CA LEU A 154 24.02 0.03 -15.81
C LEU A 154 23.98 -0.96 -14.64
N GLU A 155 24.08 -0.44 -13.42
CA GLU A 155 23.84 -1.21 -12.20
C GLU A 155 22.39 -1.02 -11.76
N ILE A 156 21.64 -2.12 -11.62
CA ILE A 156 20.24 -2.12 -11.19
C ILE A 156 20.07 -2.97 -9.93
N LEU A 157 19.61 -2.33 -8.87
CA LEU A 157 19.30 -3.01 -7.61
C LEU A 157 17.78 -3.26 -7.52
N VAL A 158 17.40 -4.51 -7.28
CA VAL A 158 16.00 -4.88 -7.00
C VAL A 158 15.82 -5.00 -5.50
N ILE A 159 14.82 -4.30 -4.95
CA ILE A 159 14.51 -4.34 -3.52
C ILE A 159 13.07 -4.85 -3.34
N PRO A 160 12.89 -6.08 -2.84
CA PRO A 160 11.58 -6.57 -2.41
C PRO A 160 11.04 -5.72 -1.26
N VAL A 161 9.75 -5.39 -1.27
CA VAL A 161 9.10 -4.62 -0.20
C VAL A 161 7.85 -5.35 0.26
N GLY A 162 7.87 -5.75 1.53
CA GLY A 162 6.70 -6.31 2.20
C GLY A 162 5.83 -5.22 2.83
N ILE A 163 4.55 -5.20 2.51
CA ILE A 163 3.52 -4.44 3.23
C ILE A 163 2.54 -5.41 3.87
N THR A 164 2.23 -5.20 5.15
CA THR A 164 1.31 -6.04 5.92
C THR A 164 0.41 -5.19 6.80
N TYR A 165 -0.89 -5.43 6.71
CA TYR A 165 -1.91 -4.80 7.53
C TYR A 165 -2.30 -5.69 8.70
N GLN A 166 -2.61 -5.07 9.84
CA GLN A 166 -3.24 -5.77 10.97
C GLN A 166 -4.61 -6.30 10.57
N ASN A 167 -5.43 -5.42 10.02
CA ASN A 167 -6.80 -5.71 9.61
C ASN A 167 -7.18 -4.74 8.49
N SER A 168 -7.51 -5.27 7.31
CA SER A 168 -7.93 -4.48 6.16
C SER A 168 -9.41 -4.09 6.28
N SER A 169 -9.86 -3.02 5.62
CA SER A 169 -11.22 -2.47 5.74
C SER A 169 -11.59 -1.87 7.11
N VAL A 170 -10.70 -1.90 8.12
CA VAL A 170 -10.95 -1.39 9.47
C VAL A 170 -10.19 -0.09 9.71
N TYR A 171 -10.86 0.88 10.34
CA TYR A 171 -10.28 2.15 10.75
C TYR A 171 -10.19 2.22 12.27
N PRO A 172 -9.07 2.71 12.83
CA PRO A 172 -7.85 3.10 12.14
C PRO A 172 -7.03 1.91 11.65
N SER A 173 -6.13 2.17 10.69
CA SER A 173 -5.28 1.13 10.12
C SER A 173 -3.99 0.95 10.93
N LYS A 174 -3.45 -0.27 10.98
CA LYS A 174 -2.10 -0.54 11.50
C LYS A 174 -1.32 -1.29 10.44
N VAL A 175 -0.17 -0.77 10.07
CA VAL A 175 0.58 -1.26 8.91
C VAL A 175 2.07 -1.39 9.21
N CYS A 176 2.69 -2.44 8.67
CA CYS A 176 4.13 -2.62 8.61
C CYS A 176 4.60 -2.56 7.15
N ILE A 177 5.66 -1.80 6.91
CA ILE A 177 6.38 -1.71 5.63
C ILE A 177 7.81 -2.16 5.88
N GLN A 178 8.27 -3.17 5.17
CA GLN A 178 9.61 -3.73 5.31
C GLN A 178 10.34 -3.70 3.98
N PHE A 179 11.44 -2.96 3.92
CA PHE A 179 12.34 -2.97 2.77
C PHE A 179 13.35 -4.11 2.91
N GLY A 180 13.38 -5.00 1.94
CA GLY A 180 14.24 -6.17 1.90
C GLY A 180 15.71 -5.87 1.68
N GLU A 181 16.50 -6.92 1.57
CA GLU A 181 17.89 -6.85 1.18
C GLU A 181 18.00 -6.59 -0.33
N VAL A 182 19.07 -5.90 -0.73
CA VAL A 182 19.33 -5.58 -2.12
C VAL A 182 19.62 -6.85 -2.91
N ILE A 183 18.98 -6.99 -4.07
CA ILE A 183 19.29 -8.01 -5.06
C ILE A 183 20.02 -7.31 -6.20
N ASP A 184 21.26 -7.70 -6.44
CA ASP A 184 22.01 -7.28 -7.61
C ASP A 184 21.44 -7.96 -8.86
N ALA A 185 20.76 -7.20 -9.71
CA ALA A 185 20.15 -7.75 -10.90
C ALA A 185 21.16 -8.02 -12.02
N LYS A 186 22.25 -7.27 -12.09
CA LYS A 186 23.28 -7.43 -13.12
C LYS A 186 24.05 -8.72 -12.89
N ALA A 187 24.46 -8.97 -11.65
CA ALA A 187 25.08 -10.24 -11.27
C ALA A 187 24.21 -11.46 -11.65
N ILE A 188 22.88 -11.36 -11.49
CA ILE A 188 21.96 -12.43 -11.92
C ILE A 188 21.90 -12.54 -13.44
N TYR A 189 21.78 -11.41 -14.14
CA TYR A 189 21.67 -11.35 -15.60
C TYR A 189 22.89 -11.97 -16.30
N GLU A 190 24.09 -11.72 -15.78
CA GLU A 190 25.35 -12.21 -16.37
C GLU A 190 25.68 -13.65 -15.98
N SER A 191 25.13 -14.16 -14.87
CA SER A 191 25.49 -15.48 -14.34
C SER A 191 24.97 -16.68 -15.14
N THR A 192 23.97 -16.50 -16.01
CA THR A 192 23.28 -17.62 -16.68
C THR A 192 22.49 -17.17 -17.90
N ILE A 193 22.03 -18.12 -18.72
CA ILE A 193 21.13 -17.84 -19.84
C ILE A 193 19.85 -17.07 -19.42
N PRO A 194 19.28 -16.22 -20.31
CA PRO A 194 18.19 -15.31 -19.96
C PRO A 194 16.97 -15.97 -19.30
N ALA A 195 16.56 -17.14 -19.78
CA ALA A 195 15.42 -17.86 -19.23
C ALA A 195 15.62 -18.26 -17.75
N LYS A 196 16.83 -18.72 -17.40
CA LYS A 196 17.19 -19.09 -16.02
C LYS A 196 17.36 -17.85 -15.14
N ALA A 197 17.94 -16.77 -15.66
CA ALA A 197 18.09 -15.51 -14.93
C ALA A 197 16.72 -14.93 -14.50
N ILE A 198 15.70 -15.03 -15.37
CA ILE A 198 14.33 -14.61 -15.06
C ILE A 198 13.76 -15.42 -13.90
N LEU A 199 13.94 -16.74 -13.92
CA LEU A 199 13.47 -17.61 -12.84
C LEU A 199 14.18 -17.29 -11.52
N LEU A 200 15.50 -17.12 -11.55
CA LEU A 200 16.31 -16.83 -10.37
C LEU A 200 15.95 -15.49 -9.72
N LEU A 201 15.78 -14.43 -10.53
CA LEU A 201 15.38 -13.12 -10.00
C LEU A 201 13.96 -13.17 -9.40
N LYS A 202 13.02 -13.86 -10.06
CA LYS A 202 11.67 -14.07 -9.52
C LYS A 202 11.68 -14.83 -8.20
N GLU A 203 12.45 -15.90 -8.13
CA GLU A 203 12.58 -16.72 -6.93
C GLU A 203 13.14 -15.88 -5.78
N LYS A 204 14.28 -15.20 -5.98
CA LYS A 204 14.89 -14.34 -4.95
C LYS A 204 13.92 -13.25 -4.44
N VAL A 205 13.18 -12.60 -5.35
CA VAL A 205 12.16 -11.61 -4.95
C VAL A 205 11.03 -12.27 -4.17
N SER A 206 10.50 -13.40 -4.65
CA SER A 206 9.40 -14.13 -4.01
C SER A 206 9.78 -14.59 -2.60
N THR A 207 10.95 -15.22 -2.44
CA THR A 207 11.46 -15.69 -1.14
C THR A 207 11.63 -14.53 -0.15
N GLN A 208 12.15 -13.38 -0.59
CA GLN A 208 12.23 -12.21 0.27
C GLN A 208 10.84 -11.67 0.63
N LEU A 209 9.90 -11.58 -0.31
CA LEU A 209 8.53 -11.14 -0.01
C LEU A 209 7.84 -12.04 1.02
N GLN A 210 8.06 -13.36 0.97
CA GLN A 210 7.54 -14.29 1.97
C GLN A 210 8.11 -14.03 3.37
N LYS A 211 9.38 -13.61 3.47
CA LYS A 211 10.00 -13.24 4.76
C LYS A 211 9.54 -11.85 5.25
N LEU A 212 9.32 -10.92 4.33
CA LEU A 212 9.00 -9.51 4.63
C LEU A 212 7.51 -9.27 4.92
N THR A 213 6.66 -10.26 4.68
CA THR A 213 5.21 -10.23 4.94
C THR A 213 4.84 -11.38 5.86
N VAL A 214 3.66 -11.32 6.50
CA VAL A 214 3.13 -12.53 7.14
C VAL A 214 2.72 -13.49 6.05
N HIS A 215 3.48 -14.57 5.88
CA HIS A 215 3.28 -15.56 4.83
C HIS A 215 2.71 -16.86 5.40
N ILE A 216 1.53 -17.22 4.93
CA ILE A 216 0.90 -18.52 5.12
C ILE A 216 0.98 -19.24 3.77
N PRO A 217 1.59 -20.44 3.72
CA PRO A 217 1.56 -21.28 2.52
C PRO A 217 0.12 -21.49 2.02
N ASN A 218 -0.07 -21.48 0.71
CA ASN A 218 -1.37 -21.75 0.12
C ASN A 218 -1.56 -23.26 -0.09
N ASP A 219 -1.73 -23.96 1.03
CA ASP A 219 -2.01 -25.39 1.11
C ASP A 219 -3.36 -25.63 1.81
N GLU A 220 -3.67 -26.90 2.07
CA GLU A 220 -4.90 -27.31 2.79
C GLU A 220 -5.01 -26.73 4.21
N HIS A 221 -3.89 -26.32 4.82
CA HIS A 221 -3.85 -25.76 6.17
C HIS A 221 -3.97 -24.23 6.20
N TYR A 222 -3.99 -23.54 5.06
CA TYR A 222 -4.06 -22.07 4.99
C TYR A 222 -5.19 -21.51 5.86
N THR A 223 -6.40 -22.03 5.68
CA THR A 223 -7.61 -21.51 6.35
C THR A 223 -7.54 -21.74 7.86
N THR A 224 -7.13 -22.95 8.27
CA THR A 224 -6.99 -23.32 9.68
C THR A 224 -5.93 -22.47 10.38
N THR A 225 -4.80 -22.24 9.72
CA THR A 225 -3.70 -21.40 10.24
C THR A 225 -4.16 -19.96 10.41
N LEU A 226 -4.81 -19.38 9.39
CA LEU A 226 -5.33 -18.02 9.46
C LEU A 226 -6.35 -17.84 10.59
N ILE A 227 -7.28 -18.79 10.76
CA ILE A 227 -8.26 -18.78 11.85
C ILE A 227 -7.56 -18.85 13.22
N LYS A 228 -6.56 -19.72 13.39
CA LYS A 228 -5.79 -19.80 14.64
C LYS A 228 -5.10 -18.48 14.98
N LEU A 229 -4.43 -17.85 13.99
CA LEU A 229 -3.77 -16.55 14.17
C LEU A 229 -4.76 -15.44 14.53
N ASN A 230 -5.92 -15.40 13.87
CA ASN A 230 -6.96 -14.42 14.14
C ASN A 230 -7.58 -14.62 15.53
N ASN A 231 -7.91 -15.85 15.91
CA ASN A 231 -8.44 -16.17 17.25
C ASN A 231 -7.44 -15.86 18.35
N ALA A 232 -6.14 -16.08 18.09
CA ALA A 232 -5.06 -15.70 18.98
C ALA A 232 -4.83 -14.17 19.07
N ASN A 233 -5.52 -13.39 18.23
CA ASN A 233 -5.41 -11.94 18.10
C ASN A 233 -3.94 -11.49 17.93
N VAL A 234 -3.19 -12.19 17.07
CA VAL A 234 -1.78 -11.85 16.83
C VAL A 234 -1.64 -10.47 16.19
N ASP A 235 -0.53 -9.79 16.49
CA ASP A 235 -0.15 -8.57 15.81
C ASP A 235 0.54 -8.91 14.48
N PHE A 236 -0.22 -8.95 13.38
CA PHE A 236 0.31 -9.21 12.04
C PHE A 236 1.31 -8.17 11.58
N THR A 237 1.36 -6.98 12.20
CA THR A 237 2.40 -5.99 11.90
C THR A 237 3.75 -6.34 12.54
N ASN A 238 3.79 -7.32 13.44
CA ASN A 238 5.00 -7.97 13.92
C ASN A 238 5.34 -9.21 13.07
N VAL A 239 5.69 -8.96 11.81
CA VAL A 239 5.88 -9.99 10.78
C VAL A 239 6.83 -11.11 11.20
N ASP A 240 8.02 -10.76 11.74
CA ASP A 240 9.05 -11.74 12.10
C ASP A 240 8.54 -12.73 13.16
N LEU A 241 7.85 -12.21 14.19
CA LEU A 241 7.27 -13.01 15.25
C LEU A 241 6.17 -13.94 14.72
N VAL A 242 5.28 -13.43 13.87
CA VAL A 242 4.18 -14.23 13.34
C VAL A 242 4.68 -15.30 12.37
N ASN A 243 5.65 -14.99 11.51
CA ASN A 243 6.28 -15.99 10.64
C ASN A 243 7.00 -17.06 11.46
N LYS A 244 7.66 -16.69 12.57
CA LYS A 244 8.24 -17.65 13.51
C LYS A 244 7.18 -18.57 14.13
N MET A 245 6.05 -18.00 14.59
CA MET A 245 4.94 -18.79 15.13
C MET A 245 4.36 -19.78 14.12
N ILE A 246 4.25 -19.39 12.84
CA ILE A 246 3.78 -20.27 11.77
C ILE A 246 4.80 -21.41 11.53
N ALA A 247 6.08 -21.07 11.39
CA ALA A 247 7.13 -22.04 11.10
C ALA A 247 7.35 -23.07 12.23
N GLU A 248 7.24 -22.63 13.49
CA GLU A 248 7.43 -23.49 14.67
C GLU A 248 6.12 -24.13 15.16
N ASN A 249 4.98 -23.81 14.53
CA ASN A 249 3.63 -24.21 14.95
C ASN A 249 3.32 -23.85 16.42
N THR A 250 3.78 -22.69 16.89
CA THR A 250 3.62 -22.20 18.28
C THR A 250 2.56 -21.11 18.40
N ILE A 251 1.51 -21.16 17.59
CA ILE A 251 0.42 -20.17 17.63
C ILE A 251 -0.30 -20.30 18.98
N PRO A 252 -0.41 -19.22 19.78
CA PRO A 252 -1.00 -19.31 21.10
C PRO A 252 -2.51 -19.60 21.01
N ASN A 253 -3.08 -20.03 22.14
CA ASN A 253 -4.52 -20.24 22.26
C ASN A 253 -5.31 -18.96 22.02
N SER A 254 -6.59 -19.14 21.71
CA SER A 254 -7.53 -18.04 21.50
C SER A 254 -7.48 -17.03 22.64
N LYS A 255 -7.43 -15.74 22.30
CA LYS A 255 -7.50 -14.63 23.26
C LYS A 255 -8.81 -13.89 23.08
N ASN A 256 -9.36 -13.37 24.16
CA ASN A 256 -10.49 -12.46 24.07
C ASN A 256 -10.07 -11.22 23.29
N THR A 257 -10.91 -10.80 22.35
CA THR A 257 -10.71 -9.57 21.60
C THR A 257 -10.72 -8.40 22.58
N PRO A 258 -9.71 -7.51 22.56
CA PRO A 258 -9.68 -6.38 23.46
C PRO A 258 -10.92 -5.49 23.30
N ILE A 259 -11.43 -4.98 24.42
CA ILE A 259 -12.54 -4.02 24.43
C ILE A 259 -11.99 -2.66 24.04
N ASP A 260 -12.55 -2.06 22.99
CA ASP A 260 -12.24 -0.68 22.63
C ASP A 260 -13.06 0.31 23.47
N TYR A 261 -12.49 0.74 24.60
CA TYR A 261 -13.10 1.75 25.48
C TYR A 261 -13.27 3.12 24.81
N LEU A 262 -12.59 3.39 23.69
CA LEU A 262 -12.71 4.65 22.94
C LEU A 262 -13.82 4.62 21.89
N LYS A 263 -14.55 3.52 21.77
CA LYS A 263 -15.64 3.37 20.81
C LYS A 263 -16.75 4.44 20.93
N PRO A 264 -17.12 4.96 22.13
CA PRO A 264 -18.03 6.11 22.23
C PRO A 264 -17.49 7.36 21.50
N LEU A 265 -16.18 7.61 21.56
CA LEU A 265 -15.53 8.73 20.87
C LEU A 265 -15.62 8.59 19.35
N TYR A 266 -15.55 7.36 18.82
CA TYR A 266 -15.79 7.09 17.40
C TYR A 266 -17.16 7.57 16.94
N TYR A 267 -18.21 7.33 17.73
CA TYR A 267 -19.56 7.77 17.37
C TYR A 267 -19.70 9.30 17.42
N LEU A 268 -18.98 9.99 18.31
CA LEU A 268 -18.90 11.46 18.30
C LEU A 268 -18.19 11.98 17.04
N ILE A 269 -17.08 11.35 16.64
CA ILE A 269 -16.39 11.67 15.38
C ILE A 269 -17.32 11.45 14.19
N LEU A 270 -18.05 10.33 14.19
CA LEU A 270 -18.99 9.98 13.12
C LEU A 270 -20.12 11.00 13.02
N LEU A 271 -20.69 11.42 14.16
CA LEU A 271 -21.72 12.44 14.22
C LEU A 271 -21.19 13.78 13.72
N ASN A 272 -20.01 14.20 14.18
CA ASN A 272 -19.36 15.43 13.73
C ASN A 272 -19.02 15.40 12.23
N SER A 273 -18.89 14.20 11.65
CA SER A 273 -18.52 13.96 10.26
C SER A 273 -19.64 13.30 9.45
N ILE A 274 -20.90 13.55 9.83
CA ILE A 274 -22.04 12.85 9.26
C ILE A 274 -22.14 13.03 7.74
N PHE A 275 -21.80 14.21 7.21
CA PHE A 275 -21.85 14.48 5.77
C PHE A 275 -20.77 13.73 4.98
N PRO A 276 -19.46 13.79 5.34
CA PRO A 276 -18.46 12.90 4.77
C PRO A 276 -18.84 11.41 4.87
N TYR A 277 -19.44 11.00 5.99
CA TYR A 277 -19.91 9.62 6.17
C TYR A 277 -21.06 9.25 5.23
N LEU A 278 -22.04 10.13 5.02
CA LEU A 278 -23.14 9.90 4.07
C LEU A 278 -22.63 9.79 2.63
N ILE A 279 -21.65 10.63 2.26
CA ILE A 279 -20.94 10.53 0.99
C ILE A 279 -20.29 9.14 0.87
N TRP A 280 -19.51 8.73 1.88
CA TRP A 280 -18.93 7.38 1.92
C TRP A 280 -19.98 6.27 1.74
N LYS A 281 -21.07 6.30 2.50
CA LYS A 281 -22.15 5.29 2.44
C LYS A 281 -22.81 5.21 1.06
N ARG A 282 -22.86 6.32 0.32
CA ARG A 282 -23.35 6.35 -1.06
C ARG A 282 -22.36 5.70 -2.03
N PHE A 283 -21.08 6.06 -1.93
CA PHE A 283 -20.04 5.53 -2.82
C PHE A 283 -19.70 4.06 -2.54
N SER A 284 -19.77 3.61 -1.28
CA SER A 284 -19.39 2.26 -0.88
C SER A 284 -20.23 1.16 -1.55
N LYS A 285 -21.46 1.48 -1.98
CA LYS A 285 -22.36 0.54 -2.68
C LYS A 285 -21.85 0.13 -4.07
N ASN A 286 -20.97 0.94 -4.67
CA ASN A 286 -20.50 0.74 -6.05
C ASN A 286 -19.08 0.17 -6.11
N ILE A 287 -18.54 -0.27 -4.98
CA ILE A 287 -17.19 -0.84 -4.91
C ILE A 287 -17.29 -2.34 -5.21
N GLY A 288 -16.87 -2.74 -6.41
CA GLY A 288 -16.88 -4.16 -6.83
C GLY A 288 -15.72 -4.99 -6.28
N GLU A 289 -14.65 -4.36 -5.79
CA GLU A 289 -13.44 -5.04 -5.30
C GLU A 289 -13.15 -4.61 -3.85
N ILE A 290 -13.10 -5.57 -2.93
CA ILE A 290 -12.99 -5.30 -1.49
C ILE A 290 -11.71 -4.52 -1.13
N GLU A 291 -10.62 -4.72 -1.86
CA GLU A 291 -9.35 -4.00 -1.72
C GLU A 291 -9.47 -2.48 -1.93
N PHE A 292 -10.52 -2.00 -2.62
CA PHE A 292 -10.74 -0.56 -2.81
C PHE A 292 -11.48 0.12 -1.66
N ILE A 293 -12.01 -0.65 -0.69
CA ILE A 293 -12.74 -0.08 0.47
C ILE A 293 -11.86 0.91 1.24
N ASP A 294 -10.64 0.50 1.60
CA ASP A 294 -9.73 1.36 2.36
C ASP A 294 -9.30 2.59 1.58
N THR A 295 -9.02 2.39 0.29
CA THR A 295 -8.68 3.47 -0.65
C THR A 295 -9.76 4.56 -0.67
N MET A 296 -11.02 4.15 -0.76
CA MET A 296 -12.15 5.07 -0.85
C MET A 296 -12.44 5.73 0.50
N LYS A 297 -12.40 4.98 1.61
CA LYS A 297 -12.49 5.56 2.97
C LYS A 297 -11.42 6.62 3.19
N PHE A 298 -10.17 6.29 2.88
CA PHE A 298 -9.04 7.20 3.01
C PHE A 298 -9.24 8.46 2.16
N SER A 299 -9.58 8.31 0.88
CA SER A 299 -9.72 9.44 -0.05
C SER A 299 -10.85 10.39 0.35
N ILE A 300 -12.00 9.86 0.76
CA ILE A 300 -13.14 10.67 1.21
C ILE A 300 -12.80 11.40 2.50
N ASN A 301 -12.15 10.74 3.46
CA ASN A 301 -11.78 11.36 4.72
C ASN A 301 -10.68 12.41 4.54
N LEU A 302 -9.68 12.14 3.70
CA LEU A 302 -8.56 13.03 3.42
C LEU A 302 -9.01 14.39 2.87
N ILE A 303 -10.02 14.39 2.00
CA ILE A 303 -10.55 15.60 1.38
C ILE A 303 -11.74 16.17 2.19
N GLY A 304 -12.63 15.29 2.64
CA GLY A 304 -13.88 15.64 3.28
C GLY A 304 -13.71 16.23 4.68
N PHE A 305 -12.81 15.69 5.52
CA PHE A 305 -12.66 16.18 6.89
C PHE A 305 -12.16 17.63 6.96
N PRO A 306 -11.08 18.05 6.26
CA PRO A 306 -10.61 19.43 6.34
C PRO A 306 -11.65 20.44 5.85
N ILE A 307 -12.34 20.11 4.75
CA ILE A 307 -13.38 20.99 4.17
C ILE A 307 -14.55 21.10 5.16
N PHE A 308 -15.05 19.97 5.65
CA PHE A 308 -16.27 19.96 6.46
C PHE A 308 -16.06 20.62 7.83
N TYR A 309 -14.94 20.33 8.49
CA TYR A 309 -14.62 20.94 9.79
C TYR A 309 -14.33 22.44 9.63
N GLY A 310 -13.71 22.85 8.52
CA GLY A 310 -13.52 24.27 8.20
C GLY A 310 -14.84 25.02 8.00
N LEU A 311 -15.80 24.41 7.30
CA LEU A 311 -17.15 24.98 7.12
C LEU A 311 -17.90 25.09 8.44
N GLN A 312 -17.93 24.02 9.24
CA GLN A 312 -18.57 24.02 10.55
C GLN A 312 -17.94 25.07 11.48
N ALA A 313 -16.61 25.16 11.51
CA ALA A 313 -15.91 26.18 12.28
C ALA A 313 -16.27 27.60 11.80
N THR A 314 -16.32 27.83 10.49
CA THR A 314 -16.71 29.14 9.92
C THR A 314 -18.13 29.54 10.33
N ILE A 315 -19.07 28.60 10.31
CA ILE A 315 -20.44 28.81 10.79
C ILE A 315 -20.43 29.20 12.27
N LEU A 316 -19.68 28.49 13.12
CA LEU A 316 -19.57 28.81 14.54
C LEU A 316 -18.88 30.15 14.79
N ILE A 317 -17.89 30.54 13.99
CA ILE A 317 -17.26 31.87 14.06
C ILE A 317 -18.32 32.96 13.80
N PHE A 318 -19.16 32.76 12.79
CA PHE A 318 -20.19 33.72 12.41
C PHE A 318 -21.25 33.92 13.52
N PHE A 319 -21.71 32.83 14.15
CA PHE A 319 -22.80 32.91 15.14
C PHE A 319 -22.33 33.08 16.60
N LEU A 320 -21.18 32.51 16.97
CA LEU A 320 -20.71 32.40 18.36
C LEU A 320 -19.34 33.06 18.58
N GLY A 321 -18.74 33.66 17.55
CA GLY A 321 -17.48 34.38 17.60
C GLY A 321 -16.24 33.52 17.39
N THR A 322 -15.12 34.20 17.06
CA THR A 322 -13.86 33.58 16.61
C THR A 322 -13.30 32.56 17.59
N LYS A 323 -13.36 32.85 18.90
CA LYS A 323 -12.81 31.96 19.94
C LYS A 323 -13.50 30.59 19.93
N VAL A 324 -14.84 30.57 19.85
CA VAL A 324 -15.63 29.32 19.87
C VAL A 324 -15.37 28.49 18.62
N GLY A 325 -15.40 29.12 17.45
CA GLY A 325 -15.18 28.40 16.19
C GLY A 325 -13.76 27.82 16.05
N LEU A 326 -12.73 28.55 16.47
CA LEU A 326 -11.36 28.02 16.49
C LEU A 326 -11.20 26.88 17.50
N MET A 327 -11.77 27.02 18.71
CA MET A 327 -11.74 25.96 19.72
C MET A 327 -12.40 24.69 19.20
N TYR A 328 -13.56 24.79 18.55
CA TYR A 328 -14.23 23.67 17.91
C TYR A 328 -13.36 23.01 16.83
N PHE A 329 -12.73 23.79 15.95
CA PHE A 329 -11.90 23.28 14.86
C PHE A 329 -10.72 22.44 15.40
N PHE A 330 -9.96 23.00 16.33
CA PHE A 330 -8.80 22.32 16.90
C PHE A 330 -9.20 21.13 17.78
N ALA A 331 -10.29 21.24 18.56
CA ALA A 331 -10.81 20.11 19.33
C ALA A 331 -11.26 18.95 18.43
N SER A 332 -11.93 19.25 17.30
CA SER A 332 -12.37 18.24 16.34
C SER A 332 -11.19 17.49 15.72
N ILE A 333 -10.13 18.21 15.30
CA ILE A 333 -8.89 17.61 14.78
C ILE A 333 -8.21 16.76 15.86
N PHE A 334 -8.11 17.29 17.09
CA PHE A 334 -7.49 16.59 18.21
C PHE A 334 -8.22 15.29 18.54
N ILE A 335 -9.55 15.31 18.62
CA ILE A 335 -10.37 14.13 18.92
C ILE A 335 -10.15 13.03 17.86
N VAL A 336 -10.15 13.38 16.57
CA VAL A 336 -9.87 12.42 15.49
C VAL A 336 -8.49 11.82 15.64
N LEU A 337 -7.47 12.66 15.86
CA LEU A 337 -6.09 12.20 16.02
C LEU A 337 -5.93 11.32 17.26
N PHE A 338 -6.48 11.74 18.40
CA PHE A 338 -6.44 11.01 19.65
C PHE A 338 -7.09 9.63 19.52
N TYR A 339 -8.30 9.56 18.94
CA TYR A 339 -8.96 8.28 18.66
C TYR A 339 -8.10 7.40 17.76
N THR A 340 -7.60 7.95 16.64
CA THR A 340 -6.77 7.22 15.67
C THR A 340 -5.55 6.58 16.33
N LYS A 341 -4.85 7.32 17.19
CA LYS A 341 -3.60 6.88 17.80
C LYS A 341 -3.77 5.98 19.02
N SER A 342 -4.94 6.03 19.67
CA SER A 342 -5.14 5.41 20.98
C SER A 342 -6.07 4.20 20.97
N THR A 343 -6.95 4.06 19.96
CA THR A 343 -7.82 2.89 19.86
C THR A 343 -7.01 1.62 19.60
N GLN A 344 -7.48 0.50 20.14
CA GLN A 344 -6.85 -0.81 19.95
C GLN A 344 -7.39 -1.48 18.68
N ILE A 345 -6.50 -2.06 17.88
CA ILE A 345 -6.87 -2.76 16.65
C ILE A 345 -6.62 -4.25 16.86
N SER A 346 -7.67 -5.04 16.71
CA SER A 346 -7.60 -6.50 16.74
C SER A 346 -7.30 -7.09 15.36
N ALA A 347 -6.90 -8.35 15.35
CA ALA A 347 -6.95 -9.21 14.17
C ALA A 347 -8.39 -9.29 13.61
N GLU A 348 -8.51 -9.83 12.40
CA GLU A 348 -9.80 -9.99 11.73
C GLU A 348 -10.67 -11.00 12.47
N ASN A 349 -11.98 -10.75 12.56
CA ASN A 349 -12.89 -11.70 13.17
C ASN A 349 -13.01 -12.94 12.27
N SER A 350 -12.62 -14.11 12.79
CA SER A 350 -12.64 -15.38 12.07
C SER A 350 -14.02 -15.77 11.50
N GLN A 351 -15.12 -15.25 12.06
CA GLN A 351 -16.47 -15.46 11.51
C GLN A 351 -16.68 -14.79 10.13
N ASN A 352 -15.92 -13.75 9.81
CA ASN A 352 -16.01 -13.02 8.55
C ASN A 352 -15.19 -13.66 7.41
N LEU A 353 -14.31 -14.62 7.72
CA LEU A 353 -13.44 -15.28 6.73
C LEU A 353 -14.18 -16.24 5.79
N LYS A 354 -15.43 -16.62 6.08
CA LYS A 354 -16.21 -17.57 5.27
C LYS A 354 -16.66 -17.02 3.91
N VAL A 355 -16.43 -15.74 3.60
CA VAL A 355 -17.00 -15.07 2.42
C VAL A 355 -15.98 -14.92 1.26
N SER A 356 -14.70 -15.27 1.42
CA SER A 356 -13.66 -14.92 0.44
C SER A 356 -13.15 -16.06 -0.46
N LYS A 357 -13.83 -17.20 -0.55
CA LYS A 357 -13.44 -18.31 -1.46
C LYS A 357 -14.15 -18.31 -2.81
N GLU A 358 -15.08 -17.38 -3.05
CA GLU A 358 -15.82 -17.28 -4.31
C GLU A 358 -15.65 -15.89 -4.94
N THR A 359 -14.47 -15.61 -5.49
CA THR A 359 -14.28 -14.62 -6.59
C THR A 359 -13.01 -14.93 -7.35
#